data_AF-A0A257TDV1-F1
#
_entry.id   AF-A0A257TDV1-F1
#
_cell.length_a   1.000
_cell.length_b   1.000
_cell.length_c   1.000
_cell.angle_alpha   90.00
_cell.angle_beta   90.00
_cell.angle_gamma   90.00
#
_symmetry.space_group_name_H-M   'P 1'
#
loop_
_entity.id
_entity.type
_entity.pdbx_description
1 polymer ?
#
loop_
_entity_poly.entity_id
_entity_poly.type
_entity_poly.pdbx_seq_one_letter_code
_entity_poly.pdbx_strand_id
1 'polypeptide(L)'
;MPDTKQIVFGQQGGLIEILYAATGFLVRRQVYLDIQHQLGLPWCNQRFGGQPIVPYFLPLVKGDGLGQWYMSEDYSFCERARQCGYRVWADTTVRLGHLGQCEYHWENAGSSPPRYDSYYFDLQ
;
A
#
# COMPACT_ATOMS: atom_id res chain seq x y z
N MET A 1 -11.13 5.07 3.98
CA MET A 1 -11.52 6.48 3.83
C MET A 1 -12.90 6.62 4.44
N PRO A 2 -13.07 7.25 5.59
CA PRO A 2 -14.40 7.58 6.09
C PRO A 2 -15.13 8.43 5.03
N ASP A 3 -16.40 8.15 4.78
CA ASP A 3 -17.30 8.93 3.90
C ASP A 3 -17.07 8.88 2.38
N THR A 4 -16.11 8.10 1.87
CA THR A 4 -15.95 7.90 0.41
C THR A 4 -17.06 7.00 -0.14
N LYS A 5 -18.02 7.60 -0.86
CA LYS A 5 -19.14 6.88 -1.49
C LYS A 5 -18.79 6.23 -2.83
N GLN A 6 -17.85 6.81 -3.56
CA GLN A 6 -17.47 6.37 -4.91
C GLN A 6 -16.00 6.70 -5.18
N ILE A 7 -15.34 5.87 -5.97
CA ILE A 7 -14.04 6.13 -6.57
C ILE A 7 -14.17 5.98 -8.09
N VAL A 8 -13.62 6.93 -8.85
CA VAL A 8 -13.61 6.91 -10.31
C VAL A 8 -12.22 6.53 -10.79
N PHE A 9 -12.13 5.56 -11.69
CA PHE A 9 -10.89 5.07 -12.29
C PHE A 9 -10.84 5.35 -13.79
N GLY A 10 -9.64 5.45 -14.34
CA GLY A 10 -9.39 5.69 -15.76
C GLY A 10 -9.42 7.18 -16.13
N GLN A 11 -9.90 7.51 -17.33
CA GLN A 11 -9.79 8.86 -17.91
C GLN A 11 -10.44 9.97 -17.06
N GLN A 12 -11.46 9.64 -16.27
CA GLN A 12 -12.16 10.55 -15.38
C GLN A 12 -11.67 10.47 -13.92
N GLY A 13 -10.60 9.72 -13.68
CA GLY A 13 -9.95 9.61 -12.38
C GLY A 13 -9.11 10.84 -12.04
N GLY A 14 -8.28 10.71 -11.01
CA GLY A 14 -7.37 11.76 -10.58
C GLY A 14 -6.63 11.37 -9.29
N LEU A 15 -6.00 12.36 -8.66
CA LEU A 15 -5.36 12.17 -7.37
C LEU A 15 -6.41 12.14 -6.25
N ILE A 16 -6.46 11.03 -5.54
CA ILE A 16 -7.26 10.88 -4.32
C ILE A 16 -6.34 10.65 -3.12
N GLU A 17 -6.66 11.29 -2.00
CA GLU A 17 -5.93 11.03 -0.77
C GLU A 17 -6.40 9.72 -0.17
N ILE A 18 -5.45 8.85 0.15
CA ILE A 18 -5.67 7.55 0.77
C ILE A 18 -4.98 7.54 2.14
N LEU A 19 -5.42 6.62 3.02
CA LEU A 19 -4.75 6.45 4.30
C LEU A 19 -3.49 5.60 4.16
N TYR A 20 -3.60 4.49 3.43
CA TYR A 20 -2.56 3.50 3.26
C TYR A 20 -2.65 2.95 1.84
N ALA A 21 -1.50 2.70 1.21
CA ALA A 21 -1.42 1.95 -0.04
C ALA A 21 -0.73 0.62 0.24
N ALA A 22 -1.15 -0.44 -0.45
CA ALA A 22 -0.37 -1.66 -0.55
C ALA A 22 0.46 -1.57 -1.83
N THR A 23 1.77 -1.80 -1.75
CA THR A 23 2.77 -1.79 -2.82
C THR A 23 2.76 -0.55 -3.75
N GLY A 24 3.83 -0.34 -4.53
CA GLY A 24 3.85 0.68 -5.60
C GLY A 24 3.96 2.13 -5.12
N PHE A 25 4.96 2.45 -4.29
CA PHE A 25 5.21 3.83 -3.90
C PHE A 25 6.18 4.56 -4.83
N LEU A 26 5.79 5.75 -5.27
CA LEU A 26 6.75 6.78 -5.68
C LEU A 26 6.99 7.72 -4.49
N VAL A 27 8.10 7.51 -3.79
CA VAL A 27 8.43 8.25 -2.58
C VAL A 27 9.56 9.25 -2.86
N ARG A 28 9.35 10.51 -2.46
CA ARG A 28 10.42 11.50 -2.45
C ARG A 28 11.43 11.16 -1.36
N ARG A 29 12.73 11.24 -1.66
CA ARG A 29 13.82 11.00 -0.70
C ARG A 29 13.60 11.67 0.67
N GLN A 30 13.09 12.90 0.68
CA GLN A 30 12.86 13.67 1.91
C GLN A 30 11.94 12.95 2.90
N VAL A 31 10.95 12.18 2.42
CA VAL A 31 10.04 11.42 3.28
C VAL A 31 10.81 10.41 4.12
N TYR A 32 11.79 9.70 3.54
CA TYR A 32 12.64 8.78 4.30
C TYR A 32 13.48 9.49 5.35
N LEU A 33 14.10 10.61 4.98
CA LEU A 33 14.96 11.38 5.90
C LEU A 33 14.16 11.91 7.10
N ASP A 34 12.96 12.44 6.84
CA ASP A 34 12.09 12.96 7.88
C ASP A 34 11.54 11.85 8.77
N ILE A 35 11.12 10.71 8.20
CA ILE A 35 10.70 9.54 8.97
C ILE A 35 11.83 9.08 9.90
N GLN A 36 13.05 8.96 9.39
CA GLN A 36 14.18 8.52 10.20
C GLN A 36 14.46 9.51 11.33
N HIS A 37 14.51 10.80 11.03
CA HIS A 37 14.87 11.84 11.99
C HIS A 37 13.77 12.06 13.04
N GLN A 38 12.52 12.26 12.62
CA GLN A 38 11.42 12.62 13.51
C GLN A 38 10.95 11.44 14.36
N LEU A 39 10.99 10.21 13.82
CA LEU A 39 10.57 9.01 14.55
C LEU A 39 11.75 8.24 15.18
N GLY A 40 12.97 8.76 15.07
CA GLY A 40 14.15 8.19 15.70
C GLY A 40 14.47 6.76 15.25
N LEU A 41 14.28 6.43 13.97
CA LEU A 41 14.54 5.07 13.49
C LEU A 41 16.05 4.75 13.52
N PRO A 42 16.45 3.58 14.05
CA PRO A 42 17.85 3.24 14.21
C PRO A 42 18.50 2.83 12.89
N TRP A 43 19.83 2.96 12.84
CA TRP A 43 20.64 2.24 11.86
C TRP A 43 20.82 0.79 12.33
N CYS A 44 20.28 -0.16 11.58
CA CYS A 44 20.40 -1.58 11.81
C CYS A 44 21.61 -2.17 11.04
N ASN A 45 22.04 -3.36 11.46
CA ASN A 45 23.03 -4.18 10.76
C ASN A 45 24.44 -3.56 10.60
N GLN A 46 24.76 -2.51 11.37
CA GLN A 46 26.05 -1.82 11.31
C GLN A 46 27.27 -2.72 11.58
N ARG A 47 27.06 -3.88 12.23
CA ARG A 47 28.14 -4.81 12.62
C ARG A 47 28.51 -5.82 11.53
N PHE A 48 27.75 -5.91 10.44
CA PHE A 48 27.92 -6.97 9.43
C PHE A 48 28.75 -6.54 8.21
N GLY A 49 29.45 -5.41 8.27
CA GLY A 49 30.37 -4.94 7.21
C GLY A 49 29.70 -4.46 5.91
N GLY A 50 28.37 -4.53 5.82
CA GLY A 50 27.56 -4.01 4.71
C GLY A 50 26.99 -2.62 4.98
N GLN A 51 26.23 -2.10 4.01
CA GLN A 51 25.49 -0.84 4.20
C GLN A 51 24.44 -1.01 5.30
N PRO A 52 24.43 -0.12 6.32
CA PRO A 52 23.41 -0.12 7.35
C PRO A 52 22.01 0.07 6.77
N ILE A 53 21.01 -0.53 7.41
CA ILE A 53 19.61 -0.47 6.96
C ILE A 53 18.81 0.33 7.98
N VAL A 54 17.93 1.20 7.51
CA VAL A 54 16.92 1.85 8.36
C VAL A 54 15.60 1.09 8.21
N PRO A 55 14.96 0.67 9.30
CA PRO A 55 13.79 -0.21 9.26
C PRO A 55 12.49 0.56 8.97
N TYR A 56 12.44 1.34 7.88
CA TYR A 56 11.27 2.15 7.47
C TYR A 56 9.96 1.36 7.38
N PHE A 57 10.12 0.09 7.04
CA PHE A 57 9.13 -0.87 6.64
C PHE A 57 8.86 -1.94 7.72
N LEU A 58 9.44 -1.77 8.91
CA LEU A 58 9.21 -2.68 10.03
C LEU A 58 7.72 -2.66 10.42
N PRO A 59 7.05 -3.84 10.48
CA PRO A 59 5.66 -3.93 10.90
C PRO A 59 5.41 -3.25 12.24
N LEU A 60 4.24 -2.66 12.40
CA LEU A 60 3.84 -1.97 13.62
C LEU A 60 2.47 -2.44 14.11
N VAL A 61 2.26 -2.35 15.42
CA VAL A 61 0.95 -2.54 16.04
C VAL A 61 0.50 -1.20 16.60
N LYS A 62 -0.70 -0.76 16.24
CA LYS A 62 -1.27 0.51 16.69
C LYS A 62 -2.71 0.30 17.14
N GLY A 63 -3.10 0.96 18.24
CA GLY A 63 -4.49 1.00 18.66
C GLY A 63 -5.33 1.91 17.76
N ASP A 64 -6.51 1.46 17.35
CA ASP A 64 -7.44 2.21 16.48
C ASP A 64 -8.73 2.66 17.19
N GLY A 65 -8.81 2.45 18.51
CA GLY A 65 -9.99 2.74 19.33
C GLY A 65 -11.00 1.60 19.41
N LEU A 66 -10.92 0.61 18.52
CA LEU A 66 -11.73 -0.62 18.56
C LEU A 66 -10.90 -1.85 18.98
N GLY A 67 -9.58 -1.77 18.85
CA GLY A 67 -8.66 -2.81 19.29
C GLY A 67 -7.21 -2.50 18.93
N GLN A 68 -6.41 -3.56 18.80
CA GLN A 68 -5.04 -3.49 18.29
C GLN A 68 -5.04 -3.87 16.81
N TRP A 69 -4.43 -3.02 15.98
CA TRP A 69 -4.28 -3.25 14.56
C TRP A 69 -2.82 -3.57 14.23
N TYR A 70 -2.57 -4.79 13.76
CA TYR A 70 -1.30 -5.18 13.15
C TYR A 70 -1.23 -4.65 11.71
N MET A 71 -0.28 -3.78 11.44
CA MET A 71 -0.03 -3.21 10.12
C MET A 71 1.12 -3.96 9.45
N SER A 72 0.90 -4.38 8.20
CA SER A 72 1.95 -4.92 7.34
C SER A 72 2.99 -3.85 6.99
N GLU A 73 4.03 -4.26 6.29
CA GLU A 73 5.19 -3.46 5.95
C GLU A 73 4.85 -2.13 5.24
N ASP A 74 4.16 -2.19 4.10
CA ASP A 74 3.65 -1.03 3.35
C ASP A 74 2.81 -0.07 4.21
N TYR A 75 1.89 -0.63 5.02
CA TYR A 75 0.98 0.15 5.87
C TYR A 75 1.75 0.83 7.00
N SER A 76 2.75 0.15 7.55
CA SER A 76 3.62 0.68 8.58
C SER A 76 4.46 1.84 8.06
N PHE A 77 4.94 1.76 6.82
CA PHE A 77 5.60 2.90 6.16
C PHE A 77 4.66 4.08 5.97
N CYS A 78 3.46 3.85 5.44
CA CYS A 78 2.44 4.88 5.25
C CYS A 78 2.08 5.57 6.57
N GLU A 79 1.88 4.81 7.64
CA GLU A 79 1.61 5.34 8.97
C GLU A 79 2.77 6.23 9.47
N ARG A 80 4.02 5.79 9.31
CA ARG A 80 5.19 6.62 9.66
C ARG A 80 5.25 7.91 8.84
N ALA A 81 5.01 7.85 7.53
CA ALA A 81 4.95 9.03 6.67
C ALA A 81 3.87 10.02 7.15
N ARG A 82 2.70 9.51 7.50
CA ARG A 82 1.58 10.31 8.04
C ARG A 82 1.90 10.92 9.40
N GLN A 83 2.60 10.21 10.29
CA GLN A 83 3.08 10.75 11.56
C GLN A 83 4.03 11.93 11.36
N CYS A 84 4.79 11.93 10.26
CA CYS A 84 5.64 13.06 9.84
C CYS A 84 4.90 14.14 9.02
N GLY A 85 3.56 14.08 8.93
CA GLY A 85 2.73 15.09 8.27
C GLY A 85 2.60 14.92 6.75
N TYR A 86 3.05 13.81 6.18
CA TYR A 86 2.90 13.54 4.75
C TYR A 86 1.52 12.93 4.42
N ARG A 87 0.99 13.31 3.27
CA ARG A 87 -0.25 12.75 2.70
C ARG A 87 0.10 11.65 1.70
N VAL A 88 -0.70 10.58 1.68
CA VAL A 88 -0.55 9.48 0.73
C VAL A 88 -1.60 9.64 -0.35
N TRP A 89 -1.18 9.55 -1.61
CA TRP A 89 -2.04 9.78 -2.77
C TRP A 89 -2.06 8.55 -3.67
N ALA A 90 -3.22 8.25 -4.23
CA ALA A 90 -3.35 7.33 -5.36
C ALA A 90 -3.81 8.11 -6.59
N ASP A 91 -3.13 7.89 -7.71
CA ASP A 91 -3.57 8.39 -9.01
C ASP A 91 -4.46 7.34 -9.69
N THR A 92 -5.76 7.58 -9.71
CA THR A 92 -6.73 6.64 -10.29
C THR A 92 -6.82 6.74 -11.81
N THR A 93 -6.03 7.61 -12.45
CA THR A 93 -5.89 7.61 -13.92
C THR A 93 -4.93 6.52 -14.40
N VAL A 94 -4.02 6.07 -13.53
CA VAL A 94 -2.98 5.08 -13.85
C VAL A 94 -3.54 3.67 -13.68
N ARG A 95 -3.65 2.94 -14.80
CA ARG A 95 -3.97 1.52 -14.76
C ARG A 95 -2.74 0.73 -14.31
N LEU A 96 -2.77 0.22 -13.09
CA LEU A 96 -1.74 -0.62 -12.52
C LEU A 96 -2.26 -2.04 -12.31
N GLY A 97 -1.63 -3.02 -12.96
CA GLY A 97 -1.92 -4.43 -12.79
C GLY A 97 -1.11 -5.06 -11.65
N HIS A 98 -1.76 -5.90 -10.84
CA HIS A 98 -1.10 -6.74 -9.85
C HIS A 98 -0.99 -8.17 -10.38
N LEU A 99 0.24 -8.66 -10.58
CA LEU A 99 0.48 -10.00 -11.09
C LEU A 99 0.42 -11.03 -9.96
N GLY A 100 -0.62 -11.86 -9.95
CA GLY A 100 -0.74 -13.06 -9.13
C GLY A 100 -0.90 -14.32 -9.99
N GLN A 101 -1.91 -15.15 -9.70
CA GLN A 101 -2.31 -16.26 -10.59
C GLN A 101 -2.80 -15.77 -11.96
N CYS A 102 -3.37 -14.58 -11.98
CA CYS A 102 -3.66 -13.78 -13.17
C CYS A 102 -3.30 -12.32 -12.85
N GLU A 103 -3.38 -11.46 -13.86
CA GLU A 103 -3.25 -10.02 -13.64
C GLU A 103 -4.57 -9.44 -13.12
N TYR A 104 -4.51 -8.76 -11.98
CA TYR A 104 -5.64 -8.10 -11.35
C TYR A 104 -5.57 -6.59 -11.59
N HIS A 105 -6.65 -6.01 -12.12
CA HIS A 105 -6.85 -4.59 -12.37
C HIS A 105 -8.03 -4.05 -11.55
N TRP A 106 -8.26 -2.74 -11.60
CA TRP A 106 -9.43 -2.13 -10.93
C TRP A 106 -10.77 -2.65 -11.49
N GLU A 107 -10.84 -3.19 -12.72
CA GLU A 107 -12.08 -3.76 -13.28
C GLU A 107 -12.50 -5.03 -12.52
N ASN A 108 -11.56 -5.68 -11.85
CA ASN A 108 -11.83 -6.83 -11.01
C ASN A 108 -12.39 -6.42 -9.64
N ALA A 109 -12.31 -5.14 -9.26
CA ALA A 109 -12.83 -4.66 -7.98
C ALA A 109 -14.35 -4.82 -7.91
N GLY A 110 -14.85 -5.51 -6.89
CA GLY A 110 -16.29 -5.76 -6.70
C GLY A 110 -16.91 -6.78 -7.68
N SER A 111 -16.13 -7.33 -8.62
CA SER A 111 -16.58 -8.37 -9.53
C SER A 111 -16.31 -9.75 -8.93
N SER A 112 -17.32 -10.62 -8.87
CA SER A 112 -17.09 -12.04 -8.54
C SER A 112 -16.75 -12.80 -9.81
N PRO A 113 -15.65 -13.57 -9.85
CA PRO A 113 -15.39 -14.44 -10.98
C PRO A 113 -16.53 -15.46 -11.09
N PRO A 114 -17.01 -15.77 -12.32
CA PRO A 114 -18.04 -16.78 -12.49
C PRO A 114 -17.55 -18.12 -11.95
N ARG A 115 -18.39 -18.78 -11.16
CA ARG A 115 -18.17 -20.14 -10.66
C ARG A 115 -19.26 -21.04 -11.25
N TYR A 116 -18.84 -22.18 -11.77
CA TYR A 116 -19.75 -23.17 -12.36
C TYR A 116 -19.72 -24.43 -11.49
N ASP A 117 -20.89 -25.01 -11.21
CA ASP A 117 -20.98 -26.31 -10.51
C ASP A 117 -20.37 -27.44 -11.35
N SER A 118 -20.43 -27.30 -12.67
CA SER A 118 -19.76 -28.18 -13.63
C SER A 118 -19.27 -27.36 -14.82
N TYR A 119 -18.04 -27.61 -15.25
CA TYR A 119 -17.38 -26.90 -16.35
C TYR A 119 -16.90 -27.90 -17.39
N TYR A 120 -17.54 -27.90 -18.56
CA TYR A 120 -17.16 -28.74 -19.69
C TYR A 120 -16.21 -27.93 -20.59
N PHE A 121 -14.96 -28.37 -20.65
CA PHE A 121 -13.92 -27.76 -21.48
C PHE A 121 -13.62 -28.68 -22.65
N ASP A 122 -14.04 -28.27 -23.84
CA ASP A 122 -13.75 -29.00 -25.06
C ASP A 122 -12.32 -28.67 -25.54
N LEU A 123 -11.44 -29.68 -25.50
CA LEU A 123 -10.11 -29.59 -26.08
C LEU A 123 -10.24 -29.64 -27.61
N GLN A 124 -9.76 -28.61 -28.30
CA GLN A 124 -9.53 -28.65 -29.73
C GLN A 124 -8.27 -29.47 -30.06
#